data_AF-A0A935VXC2-F1
#
_entry.id   AF-A0A935VXC2-F1
#
_cell.length_a   1.000
_cell.length_b   1.000
_cell.length_c   1.000
_cell.angle_alpha   90.00
_cell.angle_beta   90.00
_cell.angle_gamma   90.00
#
_symmetry.space_group_name_H-M   'P 1'
#
loop_
_entity.id
_entity.type
_entity.pdbx_description
1 polymer ?
#
loop_
_entity_poly.entity_id
_entity_poly.type
_entity_poly.pdbx_seq_one_letter_code
_entity_poly.pdbx_strand_id
1 'polypeptide(L)' 'MKRKDQLVQLREMNATELTEQADALKESLFRLKFRKTLGVGEVVNDIRREKKTLARVHTLLNQKGTESKKA' A
#
# COMPACT_ATOMS: atom_id res chain seq x y z
N MET A 1 4.21 7.57 -11.42
CA MET A 1 2.73 7.59 -11.45
C MET A 1 2.20 8.81 -10.74
N LYS A 2 1.18 9.48 -11.29
CA LYS A 2 0.47 10.53 -10.56
C LYS A 2 -0.34 9.84 -9.45
N ARG A 3 -0.49 10.49 -8.30
CA ARG A 3 -1.20 9.94 -7.11
C ARG A 3 -2.64 9.52 -7.42
N LYS A 4 -3.28 10.14 -8.42
CA LYS A 4 -4.66 9.89 -8.84
C LYS A 4 -4.80 8.52 -9.53
N ASP A 5 -3.89 8.21 -10.44
CA ASP A 5 -3.90 6.96 -11.21
C ASP A 5 -3.76 5.74 -10.27
N GLN A 6 -2.90 5.85 -9.25
CA GLN A 6 -2.76 4.80 -8.23
C GLN A 6 -4.05 4.57 -7.43
N LEU A 7 -4.81 5.63 -7.13
CA LEU A 7 -6.06 5.51 -6.37
C LEU A 7 -7.18 4.87 -7.18
N VAL A 8 -7.23 5.14 -8.50
CA VAL A 8 -8.20 4.51 -9.40
C VAL A 8 -7.91 3.01 -9.51
N GLN A 9 -6.66 2.65 -9.79
CA GLN A 9 -6.24 1.24 -9.84
C GLN A 9 -6.56 0.48 -8.55
N LEU A 10 -6.26 1.08 -7.39
CA LEU A 10 -6.55 0.47 -6.09
C LEU A 10 -8.04 0.24 -5.83
N ARG A 11 -8.93 1.05 -6.42
CA ARG A 11 -10.38 0.86 -6.27
C ARG A 11 -10.93 -0.24 -7.17
N GLU A 12 -10.34 -0.40 -8.36
CA GLU A 12 -10.71 -1.43 -9.33
C GLU A 12 -10.30 -2.83 -8.88
N MET A 13 -9.24 -2.96 -8.08
CA MET A 13 -8.75 -4.25 -7.57
C MET A 13 -9.73 -4.96 -6.63
N ASN A 14 -9.78 -6.28 -6.70
CA ASN A 14 -10.64 -7.10 -5.85
C ASN A 14 -10.10 -7.24 -4.42
N ALA A 15 -10.90 -7.74 -3.47
CA ALA A 15 -10.49 -7.84 -2.06
C ALA A 15 -9.25 -8.74 -1.86
N THR A 16 -9.13 -9.81 -2.65
CA THR A 16 -7.96 -10.71 -2.66
C THR A 16 -6.72 -10.03 -3.23
N GLU A 17 -6.86 -9.32 -4.34
CA GLU A 17 -5.76 -8.57 -4.97
C GLU A 17 -5.25 -7.43 -4.06
N LEU A 18 -6.16 -6.77 -3.33
CA LEU A 18 -5.80 -5.77 -2.32
C LEU A 18 -5.00 -6.39 -1.16
N THR A 19 -5.32 -7.61 -0.73
CA THR A 19 -4.53 -8.29 0.31
C THR A 19 -3.13 -8.69 -0.18
N GLU A 20 -3.03 -9.23 -1.39
CA GLU A 20 -1.74 -9.57 -2.00
C GLU A 20 -0.85 -8.33 -2.18
N GLN A 21 -1.46 -7.22 -2.60
CA GLN A 21 -0.75 -5.96 -2.73
C GLN A 21 -0.33 -5.38 -1.38
N ALA A 22 -1.10 -5.57 -0.33
CA ALA A 22 -0.70 -5.20 1.03
C ALA A 22 0.55 -5.97 1.47
N ASP A 23 0.63 -7.26 1.17
CA ASP A 23 1.78 -8.10 1.52
C ASP A 23 3.03 -7.75 0.69
N ALA A 24 2.87 -7.50 -0.60
CA ALA A 24 3.95 -6.98 -1.45
C ALA A 24 4.49 -5.63 -0.94
N LEU A 25 3.60 -4.73 -0.49
CA LEU A 25 3.98 -3.43 0.09
C LEU A 25 4.69 -3.58 1.44
N LYS A 26 4.32 -4.58 2.27
CA LYS A 26 5.05 -4.87 3.51
C LYS A 26 6.47 -5.35 3.23
N GLU A 27 6.64 -6.20 2.23
CA GLU A 27 7.98 -6.69 1.84
C GLU A 27 8.85 -5.55 1.28
N SER A 28 8.28 -4.69 0.43
CA SER A 28 9.01 -3.52 -0.07
C SER A 28 9.43 -2.58 1.07
N LEU A 29 8.53 -2.35 2.03
CA LEU A 29 8.84 -1.56 3.23
C LEU A 29 9.94 -2.19 4.07
N PHE A 30 9.97 -3.51 4.21
CA PHE A 30 11.05 -4.22 4.90
C PHE A 30 12.39 -3.99 4.19
N ARG A 31 12.44 -4.17 2.86
CA ARG A 31 13.64 -3.93 2.04
C ARG A 31 14.12 -2.48 2.09
N LEU A 32 13.20 -1.51 2.10
CA LEU A 32 13.55 -0.09 2.21
C LEU A 32 14.06 0.27 3.61
N LYS A 33 13.47 -0.30 4.67
CA LYS A 33 13.98 -0.14 6.03
C LYS A 33 15.38 -0.73 6.17
N PHE A 34 15.62 -1.89 5.56
CA PHE A 34 16.94 -2.53 5.55
C PHE A 34 17.98 -1.69 4.80
N ARG A 35 17.65 -1.14 3.63
CA ARG A 35 18.51 -0.19 2.92
C ARG A 35 18.79 1.07 3.75
N LYS A 36 17.78 1.57 4.47
CA LYS A 36 17.93 2.71 5.38
C LYS A 36 18.93 2.42 6.50
N THR A 37 18.83 1.24 7.13
CA THR A 37 19.71 0.87 8.25
C THR A 37 21.15 0.65 7.79
N LEU A 38 21.34 0.17 6.56
CA LEU A 38 22.67 0.05 5.94
C LEU A 38 23.25 1.40 5.46
N GLY A 39 22.47 2.49 5.54
CA GLY A 39 22.91 3.81 5.08
C GLY A 39 23.03 3.93 3.55
N VAL A 40 22.42 3.01 2.80
CA VAL A 40 22.53 2.98 1.33
C VAL A 40 21.42 3.81 0.70
N GLY A 41 21.78 5.02 0.27
CA GLY A 41 20.94 5.90 -0.54
C GLY A 41 19.79 6.60 0.20
N GLU A 42 19.12 7.52 -0.49
CA GLU A 42 17.99 8.29 0.04
C GLU A 42 16.67 7.52 -0.04
N VAL A 43 16.40 6.64 0.93
CA VAL A 43 15.17 5.82 0.95
C VAL A 43 14.02 6.43 1.76
N VAL A 44 14.22 7.57 2.43
CA VAL A 44 13.23 8.16 3.36
C VAL A 44 11.93 8.54 2.65
N ASN A 45 12.04 9.11 1.44
CA ASN A 45 10.87 9.53 0.66
C ASN A 45 10.07 8.34 0.15
N ASP A 46 10.75 7.26 -0.28
CA ASP A 46 10.09 6.04 -0.72
C ASP A 46 9.39 5.32 0.43
N ILE A 47 10.01 5.25 1.61
CA ILE A 47 9.37 4.69 2.82
C ILE A 47 8.08 5.44 3.14
N ARG A 48 8.09 6.78 3.08
CA ARG A 48 6.90 7.60 3.33
C ARG A 48 5.82 7.34 2.27
N ARG A 49 6.20 7.17 1.00
CA ARG A 49 5.29 6.89 -0.11
C ARG A 49 4.60 5.54 0.09
N GLU A 50 5.37 4.49 0.32
CA GLU A 50 4.85 3.13 0.50
C GLU A 50 3.99 2.98 1.74
N LYS A 51 4.37 3.60 2.88
CA LYS A 51 3.51 3.64 4.08
C LYS A 51 2.13 4.25 3.78
N LYS A 52 2.08 5.33 3.02
CA LYS A 52 0.81 5.97 2.63
C LYS A 52 -0.01 5.08 1.69
N THR A 53 0.65 4.38 0.76
CA THR A 53 -0.03 3.42 -0.11
C THR A 53 -0.63 2.26 0.69
N LEU A 54 0.13 1.69 1.63
CA LEU A 54 -0.34 0.60 2.50
C LEU A 54 -1.57 1.03 3.32
N ALA A 55 -1.53 2.22 3.93
CA ALA A 55 -2.67 2.75 4.68
C ALA A 55 -3.94 2.91 3.81
N ARG A 56 -3.79 3.28 2.54
CA ARG A 56 -4.92 3.39 1.60
C ARG A 56 -5.49 2.03 1.24
N VAL A 57 -4.64 1.04 1.00
CA VAL A 57 -5.06 -0.36 0.73
C VAL A 57 -5.91 -0.87 1.90
N HIS A 58 -5.44 -0.69 3.14
CA HIS A 58 -6.22 -1.07 4.32
C HIS A 58 -7.54 -0.30 4.44
N THR A 59 -7.55 0.99 4.09
CA THR A 59 -8.79 1.79 4.09
C THR A 59 -9.80 1.24 3.07
N LEU A 60 -9.35 0.87 1.87
CA LEU A 60 -10.20 0.29 0.83
C LEU A 60 -10.71 -1.11 1.21
N LEU A 61 -9.86 -1.94 1.81
CA LEU A 61 -10.28 -3.23 2.37
C LEU A 61 -11.37 -3.06 3.42
N ASN A 62 -11.21 -2.10 4.33
CA ASN A 62 -12.22 -1.78 5.33
C ASN A 62 -13.52 -1.28 4.68
N GLN A 63 -13.44 -0.40 3.67
CA GLN A 63 -14.62 0.08 2.94
C GLN A 63 -15.40 -1.08 2.31
N LYS A 64 -14.72 -1.97 1.56
CA LYS A 64 -15.34 -3.16 0.95
C LYS A 64 -15.93 -4.11 2.00
N GLY A 65 -15.24 -4.31 3.12
CA GLY A 65 -15.74 -5.12 4.23
C GLY A 65 -16.96 -4.51 4.93
N THR A 66 -17.05 -3.17 5.01
CA THR A 66 -18.22 -2.49 5.58
C THR A 66 -19.40 -2.42 4.62
N GLU A 67 -19.17 -2.30 3.31
CA GLU A 67 -20.23 -2.38 2.29
C GLU A 67 -20.88 -3.77 2.27
N SER A 68 -20.08 -4.84 2.37
CA SER A 68 -20.59 -6.22 2.49
C SER A 68 -21.43 -6.47 3.76
N LYS A 69 -21.29 -5.66 4.82
CA LYS A 69 -22.08 -5.77 6.07
C LYS A 69 -23.33 -4.89 6.08
N LYS A 70 -23.47 -3.96 5.14
CA LYS A 70 -24.60 -3.03 5.05
C LYS A 70 -25.65 -3.45 4.02
N ALA A 71 -25.36 -4.44 3.17
CA ALA A 71 -26.31 -5.13 2.32
C ALA A 71 -26.91 -6.32 3.07
#